data_AF-A0A7N8Y6Z2-F1
#
_entry.id   AF-A0A7N8Y6Z2-F1
#
_cell.length_a   1.000
_cell.length_b   1.000
_cell.length_c   1.000
_cell.angle_alpha   90.00
_cell.angle_beta   90.00
_cell.angle_gamma   90.00
#
_symmetry.space_group_name_H-M   'P 1'
#
loop_
_entity.id
_entity.type
_entity.pdbx_description
1 polymer ?
#
loop_
_entity_poly.entity_id
_entity_poly.type
_entity_poly.pdbx_seq_one_letter_code
_entity_poly.pdbx_strand_id
1 'polypeptide(L)'
;MGNHLGRPGSLKDHSVCLCADAPWCGHCKNLEPIYAEAAGKLKNEEPVMRLAKVDAPEEMELAEEFEVRSFPTLKLFVNGDRKEPVNYNGKRSVEGLIQWMKRRSGPGAPVLDSAESAAQFIDAHNIAIVGFFDDVESEAVKVFKEVALDMTDTEFAITATPEVFQKHEVKANSVVLFKKFDDGRADFSLSEEGKLDKNDLVNFIKTNSMELIIPFNQEIAPQIFSSSILLHSLLFINSTVESQKAMVDESRTIAKEFKGKVMLFIVIDVAADLSYVLSYFGVSEKEAPTARIINMETGKKFSITAGDLTTNSLRQLCQEVVDGTAKPYYRTEEIPEDWNKGAVKVLVGKNFESVALDPTKNVFVEFYAPWCEHCKELAPIWDELGEKYADHDDIIIAKMDATTNEVESFVIQGFPTLKYFPAGDKEVRTHTHTHTHTHTHTPHT
;
A
#
# COMPACT_ATOMS: atom_id res chain seq x y z
N MET A 1 27.30 -10.85 23.32
CA MET A 1 27.09 -10.28 24.67
C MET A 1 26.23 -11.29 25.42
N GLY A 2 26.73 -11.81 26.55
CA GLY A 2 26.25 -13.06 27.17
C GLY A 2 25.03 -12.94 28.09
N ASN A 3 24.40 -14.10 28.34
CA ASN A 3 23.28 -14.37 29.24
C ASN A 3 23.41 -13.64 30.60
N HIS A 4 22.78 -12.48 30.73
CA HIS A 4 22.72 -11.76 32.02
C HIS A 4 21.30 -11.51 32.55
N LEU A 5 20.26 -12.00 31.87
CA LEU A 5 18.87 -11.81 32.32
C LEU A 5 18.45 -12.74 33.47
N GLY A 6 19.21 -13.80 33.76
CA GLY A 6 18.93 -14.73 34.86
C GLY A 6 19.34 -14.24 36.25
N ARG A 7 19.86 -13.01 36.42
CA ARG A 7 20.26 -12.49 37.74
C ARG A 7 19.22 -11.49 38.29
N PRO A 8 18.68 -11.67 39.52
CA PRO A 8 17.64 -10.83 40.15
C PRO A 8 17.98 -9.34 40.40
N GLY A 9 18.96 -8.75 39.72
CA GLY A 9 19.42 -7.38 39.95
C GLY A 9 19.83 -6.58 38.71
N SER A 10 19.83 -7.13 37.49
CA SER A 10 20.29 -6.39 36.30
C SER A 10 19.25 -5.45 35.67
N LEU A 11 18.00 -5.51 36.13
CA LEU A 11 16.85 -4.85 35.51
C LEU A 11 16.44 -3.55 36.21
N LYS A 12 16.75 -3.37 37.51
CA LYS A 12 16.09 -2.36 38.36
C LYS A 12 16.30 -0.90 37.97
N ASP A 13 17.35 -0.59 37.20
CA ASP A 13 17.70 0.77 36.79
C ASP A 13 17.81 0.93 35.26
N HIS A 14 17.40 -0.08 34.48
CA HIS A 14 17.53 -0.07 33.03
C HIS A 14 16.20 -0.38 32.35
N SER A 15 15.95 0.32 31.25
CA SER A 15 14.90 -0.09 30.31
C SER A 15 15.49 -1.08 29.31
N VAL A 16 14.99 -2.31 29.33
CA VAL A 16 15.56 -3.44 28.57
C VAL A 16 14.59 -3.90 27.50
N CYS A 17 14.98 -3.80 26.23
CA CYS A 17 14.28 -4.50 25.15
C CYS A 17 14.85 -5.92 25.05
N LEU A 18 13.98 -6.91 25.19
CA LEU A 18 14.30 -8.34 25.08
C LEU A 18 13.81 -8.86 23.73
N CYS A 19 14.70 -9.45 22.95
CA CYS A 19 14.37 -10.21 21.75
C CYS A 19 14.39 -11.70 22.08
N ALA A 20 13.21 -12.32 22.09
CA ALA A 20 13.08 -13.76 22.11
C ALA A 20 13.23 -14.31 20.69
N ASP A 21 14.28 -15.08 20.47
CA ASP A 21 14.66 -15.57 19.15
C ASP A 21 14.83 -17.09 19.11
N ALA A 22 15.02 -17.60 17.89
CA ALA A 22 15.26 -19.02 17.64
C ALA A 22 16.31 -19.21 16.52
N PRO A 23 17.26 -20.16 16.65
CA PRO A 23 18.38 -20.32 15.71
C PRO A 23 17.97 -20.60 14.26
N TRP A 24 16.80 -21.21 14.07
CA TRP A 24 16.27 -21.61 12.76
C TRP A 24 15.35 -20.54 12.12
N CYS A 25 15.01 -19.46 12.81
CA CYS A 25 14.07 -18.46 12.30
C CYS A 25 14.74 -17.46 11.33
N GLY A 26 14.26 -17.40 10.09
CA GLY A 26 14.75 -16.46 9.08
C GLY A 26 14.54 -14.99 9.45
N HIS A 27 13.39 -14.64 10.04
CA HIS A 27 13.14 -13.27 10.51
C HIS A 27 14.07 -12.85 11.66
N CYS A 28 14.43 -13.78 12.55
CA CYS A 28 15.42 -13.53 13.60
C CYS A 28 16.79 -13.22 12.99
N LYS A 29 17.23 -14.02 12.02
CA LYS A 29 18.50 -13.81 11.30
C LYS A 29 18.54 -12.45 10.59
N ASN A 30 17.43 -12.03 9.98
CA ASN A 30 17.34 -10.72 9.33
C ASN A 30 17.37 -9.56 10.34
N LEU A 31 16.79 -9.74 11.52
CA LEU A 31 16.74 -8.71 12.57
C LEU A 31 18.07 -8.59 13.34
N GLU A 32 18.84 -9.67 13.47
CA GLU A 32 20.08 -9.72 14.25
C GLU A 32 21.08 -8.59 13.93
N PRO A 33 21.46 -8.30 12.67
CA PRO A 33 22.37 -7.19 12.38
C PRO A 33 21.80 -5.82 12.82
N ILE A 34 20.51 -5.59 12.60
CA ILE A 34 19.82 -4.36 12.98
C ILE A 34 19.79 -4.20 14.51
N TYR A 35 19.49 -5.28 15.23
CA TYR A 35 19.41 -5.30 16.69
C TYR A 35 20.78 -5.08 17.34
N ALA A 36 21.83 -5.67 16.78
CA ALA A 36 23.20 -5.49 17.24
C ALA A 36 23.69 -4.05 17.02
N GLU A 37 23.40 -3.45 15.87
CA GLU A 37 23.74 -2.05 15.60
C GLU A 37 23.01 -1.09 16.55
N ALA A 38 21.70 -1.29 16.75
CA ALA A 38 20.91 -0.51 17.69
C ALA A 38 21.45 -0.59 19.13
N ALA A 39 21.86 -1.79 19.56
CA ALA A 39 22.49 -2.01 20.86
C ALA A 39 23.82 -1.24 20.99
N GLY A 40 24.60 -1.18 19.90
CA GLY A 40 25.84 -0.42 19.81
C GLY A 40 25.61 1.09 19.97
N LYS A 41 24.64 1.66 19.25
CA LYS A 41 24.29 3.09 19.35
C LYS A 41 23.78 3.44 20.75
N LEU A 42 22.83 2.68 21.28
CA LEU A 42 22.25 2.93 22.62
C LEU A 42 23.27 2.85 23.74
N LYS A 43 24.25 1.95 23.65
CA LYS A 43 25.31 1.84 24.66
C LYS A 43 26.10 3.16 24.84
N ASN A 44 26.22 3.95 23.78
CA ASN A 44 26.97 5.21 23.79
C ASN A 44 26.07 6.42 24.10
N GLU A 45 24.84 6.42 23.58
CA GLU A 45 23.94 7.58 23.63
C GLU A 45 23.00 7.57 24.85
N GLU A 46 22.56 6.39 25.30
CA GLU A 46 21.53 6.22 26.33
C GLU A 46 21.91 5.08 27.29
N PRO A 47 22.81 5.31 28.26
CA PRO A 47 23.39 4.25 29.07
C PRO A 47 22.38 3.44 29.90
N VAL A 48 21.19 4.00 30.14
CA VAL A 48 20.06 3.37 30.84
C VAL A 48 19.22 2.44 29.96
N MET A 49 19.42 2.45 28.63
CA MET A 49 18.70 1.58 27.70
C MET A 49 19.59 0.42 27.24
N ARG A 50 19.06 -0.80 27.28
CA ARG A 50 19.78 -2.02 26.90
C ARG A 50 18.95 -2.87 25.95
N LEU A 51 19.63 -3.50 25.00
CA LEU A 51 19.07 -4.58 24.19
C LEU A 51 19.64 -5.89 24.68
N ALA A 52 18.77 -6.87 24.85
CA ALA A 52 19.12 -8.22 25.21
C ALA A 52 18.42 -9.22 24.30
N LYS A 53 18.97 -10.43 24.23
CA LYS A 53 18.45 -11.56 23.44
C LYS A 53 18.32 -12.77 24.35
N VAL A 54 17.31 -13.58 24.10
CA VAL A 54 17.09 -14.87 24.76
C VAL A 54 16.78 -15.92 23.71
N ASP A 55 17.50 -17.05 23.77
CA ASP A 55 17.20 -18.22 22.95
C ASP A 55 15.99 -18.92 23.57
N ALA A 56 14.80 -18.65 23.03
CA ALA A 56 13.56 -19.10 23.62
C ALA A 56 13.37 -20.64 23.62
N PRO A 57 13.84 -21.39 22.58
CA PRO A 57 13.92 -22.85 22.65
C PRO A 57 14.74 -23.41 23.83
N GLU A 58 15.81 -22.74 24.24
CA GLU A 58 16.64 -23.17 25.38
C GLU A 58 16.10 -22.64 26.72
N GLU A 59 15.39 -21.51 26.71
CA GLU A 59 14.88 -20.80 27.90
C GLU A 59 13.34 -20.85 27.97
N MET A 60 12.78 -22.07 27.96
CA MET A 60 11.34 -22.30 27.83
C MET A 60 10.49 -21.67 28.94
N GLU A 61 10.95 -21.70 30.20
CA GLU A 61 10.21 -21.08 31.33
C GLU A 61 10.03 -19.56 31.11
N LEU A 62 11.07 -18.91 30.58
CA LEU A 62 11.09 -17.48 30.32
C LEU A 62 10.24 -17.12 29.10
N ALA A 63 10.23 -18.00 28.09
CA ALA A 63 9.37 -17.89 26.93
C ALA A 63 7.88 -18.06 27.30
N GLU A 64 7.55 -19.01 28.18
CA GLU A 64 6.19 -19.23 28.67
C GLU A 64 5.73 -18.06 29.54
N GLU A 65 6.56 -17.60 30.48
CA GLU A 65 6.23 -16.50 31.38
C GLU A 65 5.84 -15.22 30.63
N PHE A 66 6.52 -14.91 29.53
CA PHE A 66 6.23 -13.72 28.73
C PHE A 66 5.35 -14.00 27.51
N GLU A 67 4.75 -15.19 27.42
CA GLU A 67 3.86 -15.59 26.34
C GLU A 67 4.49 -15.42 24.93
N VAL A 68 5.72 -15.90 24.74
CA VAL A 68 6.38 -15.91 23.43
C VAL A 68 5.76 -16.99 22.56
N ARG A 69 4.93 -16.58 21.59
CA ARG A 69 4.21 -17.51 20.67
C ARG A 69 4.80 -17.60 19.27
N SER A 70 5.68 -16.68 18.90
CA SER A 70 6.28 -16.59 17.57
C SER A 70 7.65 -15.93 17.62
N PHE A 71 8.46 -16.09 16.58
CA PHE A 71 9.81 -15.53 16.53
C PHE A 71 10.02 -14.59 15.33
N PRO A 72 10.74 -13.47 15.49
CA PRO A 72 11.18 -12.90 16.78
C PRO A 72 9.99 -12.27 17.53
N THR A 73 10.00 -12.35 18.86
CA THR A 73 9.11 -11.56 19.73
C THR A 73 9.96 -10.58 20.52
N LEU A 74 9.62 -9.29 20.44
CA LEU A 74 10.35 -8.23 21.15
C LEU A 74 9.45 -7.63 22.23
N LYS A 75 10.00 -7.44 23.43
CA LYS A 75 9.30 -6.87 24.59
C LYS A 75 10.18 -5.89 25.33
N LEU A 76 9.62 -4.75 25.74
CA LEU A 76 10.29 -3.75 26.56
C LEU A 76 9.89 -3.86 28.02
N PHE A 77 10.90 -3.95 28.85
CA PHE A 77 10.81 -3.90 30.30
C PHE A 77 11.26 -2.51 30.74
N VAL A 78 10.31 -1.60 30.97
CA VAL A 78 10.61 -0.22 31.38
C VAL A 78 11.01 -0.24 32.85
N ASN A 79 12.18 0.33 33.17
CA ASN A 79 12.74 0.35 34.53
C ASN A 79 12.75 -1.03 35.22
N GLY A 80 12.93 -2.09 34.42
CA GLY A 80 12.94 -3.47 34.90
C GLY A 80 11.60 -4.02 35.35
N ASP A 81 10.48 -3.38 35.03
CA ASP A 81 9.16 -3.92 35.35
C ASP A 81 8.87 -5.19 34.55
N ARG A 82 8.87 -6.32 35.26
CA ARG A 82 8.62 -7.66 34.72
C ARG A 82 7.13 -7.97 34.59
N LYS A 83 6.25 -7.20 35.23
CA LYS A 83 4.82 -7.48 35.30
C LYS A 83 4.08 -7.01 34.05
N GLU A 84 4.45 -5.86 33.51
CA GLU A 84 3.78 -5.24 32.37
C GLU A 84 4.75 -4.95 31.20
N PRO A 85 5.38 -5.98 30.61
CA PRO A 85 6.25 -5.78 29.47
C PRO A 85 5.46 -5.31 28.24
N VAL A 86 5.97 -4.29 27.55
CA VAL A 86 5.32 -3.71 26.38
C VAL A 86 5.76 -4.44 25.12
N ASN A 87 4.82 -5.02 24.37
CA ASN A 87 5.11 -5.66 23.09
C ASN A 87 5.62 -4.65 22.07
N TYR A 88 6.70 -5.01 21.38
CA TYR A 88 7.24 -4.20 20.30
C TYR A 88 6.33 -4.20 19.09
N ASN A 89 5.91 -3.02 18.67
CA ASN A 89 5.07 -2.79 17.50
C ASN A 89 5.66 -1.77 16.51
N GLY A 90 6.94 -1.41 16.67
CA GLY A 90 7.63 -0.45 15.80
C GLY A 90 8.28 -1.07 14.56
N LYS A 91 8.96 -0.24 13.78
CA LYS A 91 9.73 -0.64 12.60
C LYS A 91 10.99 -1.42 12.96
N ARG A 92 11.22 -2.56 12.32
CA ARG A 92 12.46 -3.36 12.40
C ARG A 92 13.62 -2.68 11.66
N SER A 93 13.97 -1.45 12.05
CA SER A 93 15.14 -0.69 11.63
C SER A 93 15.90 -0.21 12.87
N VAL A 94 17.14 0.22 12.69
CA VAL A 94 17.99 0.66 13.82
C VAL A 94 17.36 1.87 14.50
N GLU A 95 16.99 2.88 13.72
CA GLU A 95 16.38 4.11 14.20
C GLU A 95 14.99 3.83 14.80
N GLY A 96 14.20 2.95 14.18
CA GLY A 96 12.87 2.57 14.66
C GLY A 96 12.90 1.88 16.02
N LEU A 97 13.87 1.00 16.27
CA LEU A 97 14.07 0.37 17.59
C LEU A 97 14.44 1.39 18.66
N ILE A 98 15.43 2.25 18.36
CA ILE A 98 15.95 3.25 19.29
C ILE A 98 14.86 4.23 19.69
N GLN A 99 14.16 4.82 18.70
CA GLN A 99 13.12 5.80 18.96
C GLN A 99 11.95 5.19 19.73
N TRP A 100 11.52 3.98 19.36
CA TRP A 100 10.44 3.29 20.06
C TRP A 100 10.77 3.04 21.54
N MET A 101 12.02 2.67 21.84
CA MET A 101 12.49 2.51 23.23
C MET A 101 12.57 3.85 23.96
N LYS A 102 13.16 4.89 23.33
CA LYS A 102 13.26 6.24 23.91
C LYS A 102 11.89 6.79 24.29
N ARG A 103 10.90 6.58 23.44
CA ARG A 103 9.53 7.07 23.66
C ARG A 103 8.85 6.43 24.87
N ARG A 104 9.02 5.12 25.04
CA ARG A 104 8.39 4.35 26.14
C ARG A 104 9.16 4.40 27.46
N SER A 105 10.46 4.66 27.39
CA SER A 105 11.34 4.72 28.56
C SER A 105 11.59 6.15 29.05
N GLY A 106 11.27 7.16 28.22
CA GLY A 106 11.41 8.59 28.49
C GLY A 106 10.04 9.31 28.55
N PRO A 107 10.00 10.65 28.38
CA PRO A 107 8.78 11.44 28.58
C PRO A 107 7.69 11.28 27.51
N GLY A 108 7.83 10.35 26.55
CA GLY A 108 6.92 10.16 25.41
C GLY A 108 7.04 11.23 24.32
N ALA A 109 7.15 12.49 24.71
CA ALA A 109 7.41 13.62 23.83
C ALA A 109 8.39 14.58 24.54
N PRO A 110 9.61 14.81 24.01
CA PRO A 110 10.54 15.78 24.59
C PRO A 110 9.93 17.19 24.67
N VAL A 111 10.30 17.92 25.71
CA VAL A 111 9.92 19.32 25.88
C VAL A 111 10.91 20.20 25.13
N LEU A 112 10.40 21.02 24.20
CA LEU A 112 11.15 22.02 23.45
C LEU A 112 11.09 23.34 24.22
N ASP A 113 12.20 23.68 24.85
CA ASP A 113 12.35 24.80 25.78
C ASP A 113 12.75 26.12 25.10
N SER A 114 13.15 26.10 23.82
CA SER A 114 13.65 27.26 23.10
C SER A 114 13.29 27.21 21.61
N ALA A 115 13.34 28.38 20.97
CA ALA A 115 13.14 28.49 19.52
C ALA A 115 14.19 27.73 18.69
N GLU A 116 15.38 27.49 19.26
CA GLU A 116 16.46 26.71 18.63
C GLU A 116 16.17 25.21 18.71
N SER A 117 15.84 24.67 19.90
CA SER A 117 15.53 23.25 20.06
C SER A 117 14.30 22.84 19.25
N ALA A 118 13.29 23.72 19.16
CA ALA A 118 12.14 23.51 18.29
C ALA A 118 12.50 23.45 16.79
N ALA A 119 13.35 24.37 16.32
CA ALA A 119 13.79 24.37 14.91
C ALA A 119 14.59 23.11 14.58
N GLN A 120 15.55 22.72 15.43
CA GLN A 120 16.34 21.50 15.25
C GLN A 120 15.45 20.25 15.20
N PHE A 121 14.44 20.16 16.08
CA PHE A 121 13.50 19.05 16.08
C PHE A 121 12.66 19.00 14.79
N ILE A 122 12.14 20.13 14.33
CA ILE A 122 11.33 20.20 13.11
C ILE A 122 12.19 19.86 11.88
N ASP A 123 13.39 20.41 11.78
CA ASP A 123 14.29 20.23 10.63
C ASP A 123 14.87 18.81 10.55
N ALA A 124 14.99 18.09 11.66
CA ALA A 124 15.51 16.73 11.70
C ALA A 124 14.56 15.70 11.06
N HIS A 125 13.26 15.99 10.94
CA HIS A 125 12.25 14.99 10.56
C HIS A 125 11.49 15.41 9.31
N ASN A 126 11.09 14.44 8.48
CA ASN A 126 10.24 14.71 7.31
C ASN A 126 8.83 15.16 7.73
N ILE A 127 8.35 14.62 8.86
CA ILE A 127 7.11 14.98 9.55
C ILE A 127 7.43 15.09 11.04
N ALA A 128 7.08 16.21 11.66
CA ALA A 128 7.26 16.47 13.09
C ALA A 128 5.95 17.00 13.69
N ILE A 129 5.49 16.42 14.79
CA ILE A 129 4.29 16.83 15.50
C ILE A 129 4.71 17.57 16.77
N VAL A 130 4.30 18.83 16.91
CA VAL A 130 4.59 19.63 18.09
C VAL A 130 3.28 20.03 18.76
N GLY A 131 3.11 19.62 20.01
CA GLY A 131 2.03 20.06 20.87
C GLY A 131 2.39 21.37 21.56
N PHE A 132 1.63 22.43 21.31
CA PHE A 132 1.74 23.73 21.94
C PHE A 132 0.72 23.76 23.07
N PHE A 133 1.19 23.70 24.32
CA PHE A 133 0.32 23.67 25.50
C PHE A 133 0.85 24.64 26.57
N ASP A 134 -0.02 25.50 27.09
CA ASP A 134 0.32 26.40 28.21
C ASP A 134 0.74 25.63 29.47
N ASP A 135 0.20 24.42 29.66
CA ASP A 135 0.49 23.51 30.77
C ASP A 135 0.83 22.10 30.25
N VAL A 136 2.09 21.68 30.45
CA VAL A 136 2.64 20.37 30.06
C VAL A 136 2.10 19.19 30.88
N GLU A 137 1.35 19.45 31.94
CA GLU A 137 0.72 18.43 32.80
C GLU A 137 -0.80 18.33 32.59
N SER A 138 -1.35 19.11 31.65
CA SER A 138 -2.79 19.12 31.35
C SER A 138 -3.31 17.77 30.82
N GLU A 139 -4.62 17.52 30.95
CA GLU A 139 -5.27 16.32 30.41
C GLU A 139 -5.08 16.17 28.90
N ALA A 140 -5.03 17.29 28.16
CA ALA A 140 -4.73 17.28 26.73
C ALA A 140 -3.32 16.74 26.45
N VAL A 141 -2.33 17.09 27.27
CA VAL A 141 -0.96 16.57 27.11
C VAL A 141 -0.89 15.08 27.39
N LYS A 142 -1.69 14.57 28.34
CA LYS A 142 -1.79 13.12 28.58
C LYS A 142 -2.29 12.38 27.33
N VAL A 143 -3.39 12.85 26.75
CA VAL A 143 -3.92 12.29 25.48
C VAL A 143 -2.91 12.41 24.34
N PHE A 144 -2.23 13.55 24.22
CA PHE A 144 -1.19 13.75 23.21
C PHE A 144 -0.02 12.75 23.36
N LYS A 145 0.46 12.52 24.60
CA LYS A 145 1.51 11.55 24.90
C LYS A 145 1.05 10.11 24.62
N GLU A 146 -0.21 9.77 24.88
CA GLU A 146 -0.77 8.47 24.49
C GLU A 146 -0.74 8.26 22.96
N VAL A 147 -1.16 9.26 22.18
CA VAL A 147 -1.07 9.21 20.71
C VAL A 147 0.38 9.09 20.26
N ALA A 148 1.30 9.82 20.88
CA ALA A 148 2.73 9.73 20.58
C ALA A 148 3.27 8.30 20.81
N LEU A 149 2.84 7.61 21.88
CA LEU A 149 3.24 6.23 22.16
C LEU A 149 2.70 5.23 21.13
N ASP A 150 1.48 5.45 20.63
CA ASP A 150 0.81 4.59 19.66
C ASP A 150 1.36 4.79 18.23
N MET A 151 1.70 6.02 17.85
CA MET A 151 2.17 6.38 16.50
C MET A 151 3.69 6.28 16.35
N THR A 152 4.20 5.04 16.26
CA THR A 152 5.64 4.73 16.31
C THR A 152 6.47 5.28 15.15
N ASP A 153 5.83 5.68 14.05
CA ASP A 153 6.49 6.14 12.82
C ASP A 153 6.50 7.67 12.65
N THR A 154 6.09 8.39 13.69
CA THR A 154 5.96 9.85 13.66
C THR A 154 6.60 10.41 14.91
N GLU A 155 7.34 11.52 14.78
CA GLU A 155 8.03 12.14 15.91
C GLU A 155 7.17 13.22 16.56
N PHE A 156 7.15 13.19 17.90
CA PHE A 156 6.33 14.07 18.71
C PHE A 156 7.21 14.85 19.67
N ALA A 157 6.88 16.12 19.87
CA ALA A 157 7.45 16.96 20.90
C ALA A 157 6.36 17.86 21.49
N ILE A 158 6.63 18.46 22.66
CA ILE A 158 5.72 19.43 23.30
C ILE A 158 6.48 20.70 23.65
N THR A 159 5.77 21.82 23.74
CA THR A 159 6.34 23.07 24.23
C THR A 159 5.30 23.85 25.03
N ALA A 160 5.77 24.50 26.09
CA ALA A 160 5.06 25.54 26.83
C ALA A 160 5.80 26.89 26.78
N THR A 161 6.82 27.00 25.92
CA THR A 161 7.70 28.18 25.86
C THR A 161 7.04 29.26 25.00
N PRO A 162 6.74 30.46 25.54
CA PRO A 162 6.05 31.52 24.79
C PRO A 162 6.79 31.99 23.53
N GLU A 163 8.13 31.96 23.53
CA GLU A 163 8.94 32.28 22.35
C GLU A 163 8.68 31.29 21.20
N VAL A 164 8.50 30.01 21.49
CA VAL A 164 8.22 28.97 20.49
C VAL A 164 6.82 29.17 19.92
N PHE A 165 5.83 29.49 20.76
CA PHE A 165 4.48 29.87 20.31
C PHE A 165 4.53 31.07 19.36
N GLN A 166 5.24 32.13 19.74
CA GLN A 166 5.36 33.34 18.93
C GLN A 166 6.04 33.07 17.58
N LYS A 167 7.15 32.32 17.58
CA LYS A 167 7.93 32.00 16.37
C LYS A 167 7.11 31.19 15.35
N HIS A 168 6.24 30.31 15.83
CA HIS A 168 5.36 29.49 14.99
C HIS A 168 3.95 30.07 14.84
N GLU A 169 3.72 31.32 15.24
CA GLU A 169 2.43 32.02 15.09
C GLU A 169 1.24 31.28 15.75
N VAL A 170 1.51 30.50 16.79
CA VAL A 170 0.51 29.75 17.55
C VAL A 170 -0.03 30.63 18.68
N LYS A 171 -1.35 30.83 18.73
CA LYS A 171 -2.01 31.77 19.66
C LYS A 171 -2.72 31.11 20.83
N ALA A 172 -2.92 29.80 20.77
CA ALA A 172 -3.65 29.03 21.78
C ALA A 172 -3.17 27.57 21.75
N ASN A 173 -3.60 26.80 22.75
CA ASN A 173 -3.31 25.37 22.81
C ASN A 173 -3.71 24.67 21.52
N SER A 174 -2.74 24.02 20.88
CA SER A 174 -2.91 23.38 19.58
C SER A 174 -1.87 22.28 19.37
N VAL A 175 -2.12 21.43 18.40
CA VAL A 175 -1.12 20.51 17.86
C VAL A 175 -0.79 20.95 16.44
N VAL A 176 0.49 21.15 16.14
CA VAL A 176 0.95 21.53 14.80
C VAL A 176 1.74 20.37 14.21
N LEU A 177 1.35 19.95 13.01
CA LEU A 177 2.10 19.04 12.17
C LEU A 177 2.95 19.86 11.21
N PHE A 178 4.27 19.72 11.31
CA PHE A 178 5.23 20.25 10.36
C PHE A 178 5.64 19.13 9.39
N LYS A 179 5.83 19.49 8.12
CA LYS A 179 6.22 18.55 7.06
C LYS A 179 7.09 19.24 6.02
N LYS A 180 7.93 18.48 5.31
CA LYS A 180 8.83 19.03 4.26
C LYS A 180 8.22 19.04 2.85
N PHE A 181 6.93 18.74 2.75
CA PHE A 181 6.20 18.63 1.49
C PHE A 181 4.86 19.38 1.55
N ASP A 182 4.31 19.65 0.38
CA ASP A 182 3.06 20.39 0.19
C ASP A 182 3.03 21.75 0.93
N ASP A 183 1.98 21.99 1.73
CA ASP A 183 1.79 23.24 2.49
C ASP A 183 2.76 23.39 3.67
N GLY A 184 3.60 22.39 3.95
CA GLY A 184 4.61 22.42 5.00
C GLY A 184 4.07 22.34 6.44
N ARG A 185 2.77 22.59 6.63
CA ARG A 185 2.15 22.74 7.95
C ARG A 185 0.66 22.35 7.93
N ALA A 186 0.18 21.79 9.04
CA ALA A 186 -1.23 21.67 9.36
C ALA A 186 -1.44 21.90 10.86
N ASP A 187 -2.52 22.58 11.23
CA ASP A 187 -2.80 22.97 12.62
C ASP A 187 -4.08 22.30 13.09
N PHE A 188 -4.04 21.72 14.29
CA PHE A 188 -5.17 21.18 15.01
C PHE A 188 -5.41 22.05 16.26
N SER A 189 -6.41 22.91 16.18
CA SER A 189 -6.84 23.73 17.32
C SER A 189 -7.65 22.87 18.29
N LEU A 190 -7.39 23.01 19.60
CA LEU A 190 -8.23 22.39 20.61
C LEU A 190 -9.56 23.15 20.74
N SER A 191 -10.61 22.43 21.18
CA SER A 191 -11.91 23.04 21.50
C SER A 191 -11.79 24.12 22.58
N GLU A 192 -12.78 25.02 22.70
CA GLU A 192 -12.79 26.07 23.74
C GLU A 192 -12.69 25.51 25.17
N GLU A 193 -13.10 24.25 25.39
CA GLU A 193 -12.99 23.53 26.66
C GLU A 193 -11.59 22.94 26.90
N GLY A 194 -10.65 23.10 25.96
CA GLY A 194 -9.29 22.55 26.04
C GLY A 194 -9.22 21.03 25.93
N LYS A 195 -10.30 20.36 25.49
CA LYS A 195 -10.32 18.91 25.32
C LYS A 195 -9.67 18.51 24.01
N LEU A 196 -8.80 17.51 24.09
CA LEU A 196 -8.18 16.83 22.96
C LEU A 196 -8.75 15.41 22.86
N ASP A 197 -9.41 15.10 21.75
CA ASP A 197 -9.87 13.74 21.47
C ASP A 197 -8.78 12.93 20.78
N LYS A 198 -8.59 11.68 21.25
CA LYS A 198 -7.54 10.78 20.75
C LYS A 198 -7.77 10.40 19.29
N ASN A 199 -9.00 10.07 18.91
CA ASN A 199 -9.33 9.62 17.56
C ASN A 199 -9.24 10.78 16.57
N ASP A 200 -9.72 11.96 16.96
CA ASP A 200 -9.63 13.16 16.14
C ASP A 200 -8.17 13.55 15.87
N LEU A 201 -7.31 13.48 16.89
CA LEU A 201 -5.88 13.75 16.71
C LEU A 201 -5.22 12.71 15.80
N VAL A 202 -5.48 11.41 16.02
CA VAL A 202 -4.94 10.34 15.16
C VAL A 202 -5.40 10.52 13.71
N ASN A 203 -6.68 10.85 13.49
CA ASN A 203 -7.23 11.09 12.16
C ASN A 203 -6.61 12.34 11.52
N PHE A 204 -6.43 13.42 12.29
CA PHE A 204 -5.76 14.62 11.85
C PHE A 204 -4.32 14.34 11.38
N ILE A 205 -3.54 13.61 12.17
CA ILE A 205 -2.16 13.26 11.83
C ILE A 205 -2.15 12.38 10.57
N LYS A 206 -2.91 11.28 10.54
CA LYS A 206 -2.96 10.37 9.38
C LYS A 206 -3.35 11.10 8.09
N THR A 207 -4.34 11.99 8.15
CA THR A 207 -4.83 12.74 6.99
C THR A 207 -3.81 13.75 6.46
N ASN A 208 -2.97 14.32 7.34
CA ASN A 208 -2.02 15.37 6.97
C ASN A 208 -0.57 14.89 6.78
N SER A 209 -0.27 13.66 7.21
CA SER A 209 1.03 12.98 7.02
C SER A 209 1.22 12.37 5.63
N MET A 210 0.19 12.33 4.79
CA MET A 210 0.31 11.86 3.40
C MET A 210 0.63 13.03 2.47
N GLU A 211 1.55 12.82 1.53
CA GLU A 211 1.75 13.74 0.42
C GLU A 211 0.47 13.85 -0.42
N LEU A 212 0.22 15.03 -0.98
CA LEU A 212 -0.88 15.23 -1.92
C LEU A 212 -0.77 14.32 -3.14
N ILE A 213 0.45 14.12 -3.65
CA ILE A 213 0.76 13.19 -4.73
C ILE A 213 1.88 12.27 -4.25
N ILE A 214 1.58 10.98 -4.20
CA ILE A 214 2.42 9.99 -3.54
C ILE A 214 3.28 9.25 -4.58
N PRO A 215 4.62 9.25 -4.48
CA PRO A 215 5.46 8.44 -5.36
C PRO A 215 5.26 6.96 -5.04
N PHE A 216 4.90 6.18 -6.06
CA PHE A 216 4.77 4.74 -5.90
C PHE A 216 6.12 4.04 -5.94
N ASN A 217 6.42 3.28 -4.90
CA ASN A 217 7.57 2.38 -4.83
C ASN A 217 7.27 1.26 -3.81
N GLN A 218 8.16 0.28 -3.69
CA GLN A 218 7.96 -0.87 -2.81
C GLN A 218 7.84 -0.51 -1.33
N GLU A 219 8.47 0.59 -0.89
CA GLU A 219 8.43 1.04 0.51
C GLU A 219 7.09 1.71 0.84
N ILE A 220 6.55 2.51 -0.08
CA ILE A 220 5.32 3.30 0.11
C ILE A 220 4.05 2.50 -0.27
N ALA A 221 4.17 1.46 -1.10
CA ALA A 221 3.03 0.65 -1.55
C ALA A 221 2.14 0.11 -0.42
N PRO A 222 2.65 -0.45 0.69
CA PRO A 222 1.81 -0.90 1.80
C PRO A 222 0.93 0.21 2.40
N GLN A 223 1.45 1.44 2.45
CA GLN A 223 0.70 2.60 2.94
C GLN A 223 -0.43 2.99 1.97
N ILE A 224 -0.16 2.96 0.66
CA ILE A 224 -1.18 3.23 -0.37
C ILE A 224 -2.31 2.22 -0.28
N PHE A 225 -1.98 0.92 -0.21
CA PHE A 225 -2.98 -0.16 -0.21
C PHE A 225 -3.73 -0.33 1.13
N SER A 226 -3.20 0.21 2.23
CA SER A 226 -3.90 0.23 3.52
C SER A 226 -4.80 1.46 3.71
N SER A 227 -4.79 2.39 2.75
CA SER A 227 -5.67 3.55 2.77
C SER A 227 -7.14 3.14 2.65
N SER A 228 -8.02 3.84 3.38
CA SER A 228 -9.48 3.71 3.25
C SER A 228 -10.04 4.42 2.03
N ILE A 229 -9.23 5.22 1.32
CA ILE A 229 -9.65 5.92 0.10
C ILE A 229 -9.60 4.94 -1.07
N LEU A 230 -10.75 4.67 -1.67
CA LEU A 230 -10.92 3.63 -2.69
C LEU A 230 -10.66 4.09 -4.12
N LEU A 231 -10.71 5.40 -4.42
CA LEU A 231 -10.36 5.89 -5.75
C LEU A 231 -8.89 6.33 -5.77
N HIS A 232 -8.10 5.71 -6.63
CA HIS A 232 -6.69 6.05 -6.81
C HIS A 232 -6.51 6.61 -8.22
N SER A 233 -6.07 7.86 -8.34
CA SER A 233 -5.63 8.49 -9.58
C SER A 233 -4.13 8.30 -9.74
N LEU A 234 -3.73 7.57 -10.77
CA LEU A 234 -2.35 7.28 -11.11
C LEU A 234 -1.91 8.17 -12.28
N LEU A 235 -0.92 9.02 -12.05
CA LEU A 235 -0.22 9.78 -13.08
C LEU A 235 1.02 8.99 -13.51
N PHE A 236 1.06 8.56 -14.76
CA PHE A 236 2.20 7.89 -15.36
C PHE A 236 3.07 8.94 -16.03
N ILE A 237 4.30 9.10 -15.53
CA ILE A 237 5.28 10.03 -16.09
C ILE A 237 6.62 9.33 -16.30
N ASN A 238 7.47 9.90 -17.13
CA ASN A 238 8.89 9.62 -17.16
C ASN A 238 9.62 10.66 -16.31
N SER A 239 10.15 10.24 -15.15
CA SER A 239 10.82 11.15 -14.22
C SER A 239 12.13 11.74 -14.76
N THR A 240 12.63 11.29 -15.92
CA THR A 240 13.78 11.92 -16.59
C THR A 240 13.38 13.14 -17.44
N VAL A 241 12.08 13.37 -17.65
CA VAL A 241 11.55 14.45 -18.49
C VAL A 241 11.00 15.58 -17.62
N GLU A 242 11.68 16.74 -17.65
CA GLU A 242 11.38 17.86 -16.75
C GLU A 242 9.96 18.43 -16.91
N SER A 243 9.44 18.49 -18.15
CA SER A 243 8.06 18.95 -18.38
C SER A 243 7.01 18.03 -17.75
N GLN A 244 7.30 16.73 -17.63
CA GLN A 244 6.38 15.79 -17.00
C GLN A 244 6.44 15.90 -15.47
N LYS A 245 7.59 16.24 -14.88
CA LYS A 245 7.67 16.60 -13.45
C LYS A 245 6.89 17.87 -13.14
N ALA A 246 7.06 18.91 -13.95
CA ALA A 246 6.32 20.16 -13.79
C ALA A 246 4.80 19.92 -13.82
N MET A 247 4.33 19.03 -14.71
CA MET A 247 2.92 18.63 -14.77
C MET A 247 2.45 17.91 -13.48
N VAL A 248 3.30 17.12 -12.83
CA VAL A 248 2.97 16.53 -11.51
C VAL A 248 2.83 17.62 -10.46
N ASP A 249 3.74 18.59 -10.42
CA ASP A 249 3.66 19.71 -9.48
C ASP A 249 2.42 20.57 -9.71
N GLU A 250 2.08 20.87 -10.95
CA GLU A 250 0.84 21.57 -11.31
C GLU A 250 -0.41 20.79 -10.87
N SER A 251 -0.37 19.46 -10.98
CA SER A 251 -1.45 18.56 -10.57
C SER A 251 -1.69 18.54 -9.06
N ARG A 252 -0.75 19.05 -8.23
CA ARG A 252 -0.98 19.20 -6.78
C ARG A 252 -2.17 20.11 -6.47
N THR A 253 -2.43 21.11 -7.32
CA THR A 253 -3.62 21.98 -7.16
C THR A 253 -4.92 21.18 -7.24
N ILE A 254 -4.99 20.24 -8.18
CA ILE A 254 -6.12 19.33 -8.35
C ILE A 254 -6.18 18.35 -7.17
N ALA A 255 -5.05 17.76 -6.78
CA ALA A 255 -5.00 16.84 -5.64
C ALA A 255 -5.54 17.47 -4.35
N LYS A 256 -5.28 18.77 -4.12
CA LYS A 256 -5.86 19.53 -2.99
C LYS A 256 -7.39 19.59 -3.03
N GLU A 257 -7.99 19.72 -4.20
CA GLU A 257 -9.46 19.78 -4.38
C GLU A 257 -10.15 18.49 -3.87
N PHE A 258 -9.47 17.34 -3.96
CA PHE A 258 -10.00 16.02 -3.60
C PHE A 258 -9.46 15.44 -2.27
N LYS A 259 -8.50 16.12 -1.62
CA LYS A 259 -7.83 15.65 -0.40
C LYS A 259 -8.82 15.32 0.71
N GLY A 260 -8.64 14.15 1.33
CA GLY A 260 -9.34 13.75 2.56
C GLY A 260 -10.81 13.38 2.37
N LYS A 261 -11.30 13.20 1.13
CA LYS A 261 -12.73 12.94 0.87
C LYS A 261 -12.97 11.74 -0.05
N VAL A 262 -12.30 11.65 -1.19
CA VAL A 262 -12.69 10.65 -2.22
C VAL A 262 -11.55 10.04 -3.02
N MET A 263 -10.38 10.68 -3.15
CA MET A 263 -9.34 10.23 -4.10
C MET A 263 -7.90 10.41 -3.60
N LEU A 264 -7.07 9.39 -3.80
CA LEU A 264 -5.61 9.46 -3.67
C LEU A 264 -4.97 9.77 -5.01
N PHE A 265 -3.92 10.58 -5.01
CA PHE A 265 -3.10 10.83 -6.19
C PHE A 265 -1.76 10.15 -6.03
N ILE A 266 -1.37 9.40 -7.04
CA ILE A 266 -0.18 8.55 -7.04
C ILE A 266 0.58 8.88 -8.32
N VAL A 267 1.90 8.99 -8.23
CA VAL A 267 2.77 9.12 -9.40
C VAL A 267 3.54 7.82 -9.64
N ILE A 268 3.46 7.30 -10.86
CA ILE A 268 4.19 6.14 -11.35
C ILE A 268 5.27 6.63 -12.30
N ASP A 269 6.53 6.33 -11.99
CA ASP A 269 7.63 6.55 -12.92
C ASP A 269 7.73 5.37 -13.89
N VAL A 270 7.45 5.61 -15.17
CA VAL A 270 7.52 4.59 -16.22
C VAL A 270 8.95 4.14 -16.50
N ALA A 271 9.96 4.92 -16.10
CA ALA A 271 11.37 4.56 -16.23
C ALA A 271 11.87 3.64 -15.08
N ALA A 272 11.06 3.43 -14.04
CA ALA A 272 11.38 2.52 -12.94
C ALA A 272 11.02 1.07 -13.27
N ASP A 273 11.53 0.11 -12.49
CA ASP A 273 11.20 -1.33 -12.62
C ASP A 273 9.78 -1.65 -12.10
N LEU A 274 8.78 -1.12 -12.80
CA LEU A 274 7.35 -1.17 -12.46
C LEU A 274 6.51 -1.72 -13.62
N SER A 275 7.11 -2.55 -14.48
CA SER A 275 6.45 -3.14 -15.65
C SER A 275 5.12 -3.82 -15.33
N TYR A 276 5.01 -4.49 -14.17
CA TYR A 276 3.77 -5.10 -13.69
C TYR A 276 2.63 -4.09 -13.49
N VAL A 277 2.92 -2.88 -13.01
CA VAL A 277 1.94 -1.79 -12.86
C VAL A 277 1.51 -1.31 -14.24
N LEU A 278 2.48 -1.04 -15.11
CA LEU A 278 2.26 -0.60 -16.49
C LEU A 278 1.36 -1.58 -17.25
N SER A 279 1.66 -2.88 -17.17
CA SER A 279 0.85 -3.94 -17.78
C SER A 279 -0.56 -4.00 -17.20
N TYR A 280 -0.72 -3.88 -15.88
CA TYR A 280 -2.04 -3.91 -15.23
C TYR A 280 -2.94 -2.76 -15.69
N PHE A 281 -2.37 -1.58 -15.91
CA PHE A 281 -3.11 -0.40 -16.40
C PHE A 281 -3.16 -0.29 -17.93
N GLY A 282 -2.45 -1.17 -18.65
CA GLY A 282 -2.34 -1.11 -20.10
C GLY A 282 -1.72 0.20 -20.57
N VAL A 283 -0.65 0.61 -19.90
CA VAL A 283 0.12 1.82 -20.22
C VAL A 283 1.53 1.39 -20.60
N SER A 284 2.09 1.97 -21.66
CA SER A 284 3.48 1.82 -22.06
C SER A 284 4.28 3.09 -21.75
N GLU A 285 5.62 2.97 -21.72
CA GLU A 285 6.50 4.13 -21.50
C GLU A 285 6.27 5.28 -22.51
N LYS A 286 5.86 4.93 -23.74
CA LYS A 286 5.62 5.90 -24.83
C LYS A 286 4.34 6.71 -24.65
N GLU A 287 3.42 6.23 -23.82
CA GLU A 287 2.16 6.92 -23.51
C GLU A 287 2.31 7.91 -22.35
N ALA A 288 3.45 7.92 -21.66
CA ALA A 288 3.74 8.93 -20.65
C ALA A 288 4.01 10.29 -21.31
N PRO A 289 3.33 11.38 -20.89
CA PRO A 289 2.51 11.46 -19.69
C PRO A 289 1.04 11.06 -19.93
N THR A 290 0.48 10.23 -19.05
CA THR A 290 -0.95 9.86 -19.07
C THR A 290 -1.49 9.61 -17.65
N ALA A 291 -2.80 9.48 -17.50
CA ALA A 291 -3.43 9.16 -16.23
C ALA A 291 -4.45 8.02 -16.33
N ARG A 292 -4.59 7.26 -15.25
CA ARG A 292 -5.68 6.31 -15.04
C ARG A 292 -6.25 6.49 -13.65
N ILE A 293 -7.54 6.25 -13.48
CA ILE A 293 -8.16 6.15 -12.16
C ILE A 293 -8.62 4.71 -11.97
N ILE A 294 -8.40 4.14 -10.78
CA ILE A 294 -8.96 2.84 -10.39
C ILE A 294 -9.83 2.99 -9.16
N ASN A 295 -10.96 2.31 -9.17
CA ASN A 295 -11.72 2.03 -7.96
C ASN A 295 -11.24 0.69 -7.38
N MET A 296 -10.60 0.73 -6.22
CA MET A 296 -9.96 -0.41 -5.57
C MET A 296 -10.94 -1.48 -5.08
N GLU A 297 -12.21 -1.13 -4.88
CA GLU A 297 -13.25 -2.07 -4.47
C GLU A 297 -13.82 -2.84 -5.68
N THR A 298 -14.12 -2.13 -6.77
CA THR A 298 -14.76 -2.72 -7.96
C THR A 298 -13.78 -3.20 -9.02
N GLY A 299 -12.51 -2.77 -8.94
CA GLY A 299 -11.49 -2.99 -9.97
C GLY A 299 -11.70 -2.19 -11.26
N LYS A 300 -12.75 -1.36 -11.35
CA LYS A 300 -13.02 -0.54 -12.53
C LYS A 300 -11.93 0.50 -12.73
N LYS A 301 -11.41 0.56 -13.95
CA LYS A 301 -10.39 1.53 -14.38
C LYS A 301 -11.05 2.59 -15.25
N PHE A 302 -10.49 3.79 -15.27
CA PHE A 302 -10.95 4.91 -16.06
C PHE A 302 -9.73 5.59 -16.69
N SER A 303 -9.88 6.13 -17.90
CA SER A 303 -8.82 6.79 -18.64
C SER A 303 -9.28 8.15 -19.14
N ILE A 304 -8.33 9.00 -19.52
CA ILE A 304 -8.62 10.23 -20.25
C ILE A 304 -9.30 9.83 -21.58
N THR A 305 -10.49 10.38 -21.84
CA THR A 305 -11.34 9.94 -22.96
C THR A 305 -10.80 10.36 -24.32
N ALA A 306 -10.13 11.52 -24.42
CA ALA A 306 -9.50 12.03 -25.63
C ALA A 306 -8.45 13.11 -25.32
N GLY A 307 -7.38 13.15 -26.12
CA GLY A 307 -6.34 14.18 -26.05
C GLY A 307 -5.25 13.92 -25.02
N ASP A 308 -4.33 14.87 -24.91
CA ASP A 308 -3.17 14.78 -24.02
C ASP A 308 -3.56 14.99 -22.55
N LEU A 309 -2.73 14.47 -21.64
CA LEU A 309 -2.84 14.80 -20.22
C LEU A 309 -2.51 16.29 -19.99
N THR A 310 -3.47 16.99 -19.40
CA THR A 310 -3.37 18.37 -18.93
C THR A 310 -4.03 18.47 -17.56
N THR A 311 -3.81 19.57 -16.84
CA THR A 311 -4.50 19.82 -15.57
C THR A 311 -6.03 19.84 -15.72
N ASN A 312 -6.55 20.32 -16.86
CA ASN A 312 -7.99 20.35 -17.12
C ASN A 312 -8.54 18.95 -17.41
N SER A 313 -7.87 18.16 -18.27
CA SER A 313 -8.33 16.80 -18.56
C SER A 313 -8.22 15.87 -17.35
N LEU A 314 -7.19 16.04 -16.51
CA LEU A 314 -7.09 15.33 -15.23
C LEU A 314 -8.22 15.70 -14.28
N ARG A 315 -8.47 17.00 -14.06
CA ARG A 315 -9.57 17.47 -13.20
C ARG A 315 -10.92 16.94 -13.67
N GLN A 316 -11.18 17.01 -14.97
CA GLN A 316 -12.40 16.50 -15.57
C GLN A 316 -12.58 15.01 -15.31
N LEU A 317 -11.55 14.19 -15.58
CA LEU A 317 -11.59 12.75 -15.31
C LEU A 317 -11.87 12.46 -13.83
N CYS A 318 -11.19 13.16 -12.92
CA CYS A 318 -11.41 13.00 -11.48
C CYS A 318 -12.87 13.29 -11.11
N GLN A 319 -13.44 14.39 -11.63
CA GLN A 319 -14.81 14.78 -11.36
C GLN A 319 -15.83 13.78 -11.93
N GLU A 320 -15.65 13.34 -13.18
CA GLU A 320 -16.55 12.37 -13.82
C GLU A 320 -16.55 11.00 -13.10
N VAL A 321 -15.40 10.57 -12.58
CA VAL A 321 -15.32 9.33 -11.78
C VAL A 321 -16.02 9.49 -10.44
N VAL A 322 -15.82 10.62 -9.76
CA VAL A 322 -16.49 10.92 -8.48
C VAL A 322 -18.01 11.03 -8.66
N ASP A 323 -18.47 11.65 -9.75
CA ASP A 323 -19.88 11.80 -10.08
C ASP A 323 -20.51 10.51 -10.64
N GLY A 324 -19.70 9.48 -10.93
CA GLY A 324 -20.15 8.21 -11.50
C GLY A 324 -20.57 8.29 -12.96
N THR A 325 -20.20 9.35 -13.68
CA THR A 325 -20.52 9.56 -15.10
C THR A 325 -19.43 9.06 -16.04
N ALA A 326 -18.22 8.80 -15.53
CA ALA A 326 -17.11 8.27 -16.32
C ALA A 326 -17.41 6.87 -16.83
N LYS A 327 -17.10 6.61 -18.11
CA LYS A 327 -17.17 5.27 -18.69
C LYS A 327 -15.93 4.46 -18.29
N PRO A 328 -16.09 3.20 -17.85
CA PRO A 328 -14.94 2.34 -17.58
C PRO A 328 -14.05 2.17 -18.82
N TYR A 329 -12.75 2.20 -18.57
CA TYR A 329 -11.72 1.83 -19.51
C TYR A 329 -11.44 0.33 -19.38
N TYR A 330 -11.45 -0.37 -20.50
CA TYR A 330 -11.04 -1.76 -20.61
C TYR A 330 -9.77 -1.81 -21.46
N ARG A 331 -8.72 -2.43 -20.92
CA ARG A 331 -7.46 -2.57 -21.64
C ARG A 331 -7.66 -3.37 -22.92
N THR A 332 -7.02 -2.96 -24.01
CA THR A 332 -7.08 -3.67 -25.29
C THR A 332 -5.83 -3.44 -26.11
N GLU A 333 -5.45 -4.45 -26.87
CA GLU A 333 -4.42 -4.34 -27.91
C GLU A 333 -4.98 -3.73 -29.20
N GLU A 334 -4.08 -3.41 -30.14
CA GLU A 334 -4.46 -3.13 -31.52
C GLU A 334 -4.95 -4.39 -32.22
N ILE A 335 -5.91 -4.24 -33.13
CA ILE A 335 -6.43 -5.37 -33.91
C ILE A 335 -5.31 -5.81 -34.89
N PRO A 336 -4.83 -7.06 -34.81
CA PRO A 336 -3.81 -7.55 -35.75
C PRO A 336 -4.32 -7.53 -37.20
N GLU A 337 -3.48 -7.18 -38.18
CA GLU A 337 -3.91 -7.13 -39.60
C GLU A 337 -4.42 -8.48 -40.14
N ASP A 338 -3.97 -9.57 -39.55
CA ASP A 338 -4.29 -10.95 -39.89
C ASP A 338 -5.27 -11.62 -38.92
N TRP A 339 -5.92 -10.84 -38.05
CA TRP A 339 -6.82 -11.34 -36.99
C TRP A 339 -7.88 -12.33 -37.49
N ASN A 340 -8.31 -12.22 -38.75
CA ASN A 340 -9.33 -13.06 -39.35
C ASN A 340 -8.83 -14.00 -40.46
N LYS A 341 -7.52 -14.06 -40.74
CA LYS A 341 -6.98 -14.91 -41.83
C LYS A 341 -6.94 -16.40 -41.46
N GLY A 342 -6.69 -16.72 -40.20
CA GLY A 342 -6.64 -18.10 -39.69
C GLY A 342 -8.02 -18.73 -39.49
N ALA A 343 -8.04 -20.05 -39.30
CA ALA A 343 -9.24 -20.80 -38.95
C ALA A 343 -9.74 -20.41 -37.54
N VAL A 344 -8.82 -20.21 -36.60
CA VAL A 344 -9.08 -19.56 -35.31
C VAL A 344 -8.91 -18.05 -35.46
N LYS A 345 -9.97 -17.29 -35.16
CA LYS A 345 -9.94 -15.82 -35.19
C LYS A 345 -9.26 -15.26 -33.93
N VAL A 346 -8.47 -14.21 -34.09
CA VAL A 346 -7.82 -13.51 -32.97
C VAL A 346 -8.67 -12.32 -32.57
N LEU A 347 -9.09 -12.29 -31.31
CA LEU A 347 -9.84 -11.18 -30.73
C LEU A 347 -8.95 -10.39 -29.79
N VAL A 348 -9.22 -9.09 -29.73
CA VAL A 348 -8.74 -8.10 -28.77
C VAL A 348 -9.96 -7.33 -28.26
N GLY A 349 -9.84 -6.54 -27.21
CA GLY A 349 -10.98 -5.78 -26.66
C GLY A 349 -11.71 -4.93 -27.73
N LYS A 350 -10.99 -4.32 -28.68
CA LYS A 350 -11.56 -3.47 -29.75
C LYS A 350 -12.51 -4.19 -30.73
N ASN A 351 -12.27 -5.46 -31.05
CA ASN A 351 -13.12 -6.24 -31.97
C ASN A 351 -13.92 -7.34 -31.27
N PHE A 352 -13.78 -7.48 -29.96
CA PHE A 352 -14.46 -8.54 -29.21
C PHE A 352 -15.98 -8.45 -29.37
N GLU A 353 -16.59 -7.29 -29.09
CA GLU A 353 -18.04 -7.16 -29.12
C GLU A 353 -18.62 -7.37 -30.52
N SER A 354 -18.00 -6.79 -31.55
CA SER A 354 -18.49 -6.91 -32.92
C SER A 354 -18.41 -8.32 -33.49
N VAL A 355 -17.53 -9.17 -32.94
CA VAL A 355 -17.38 -10.56 -33.37
C VAL A 355 -18.14 -11.51 -32.43
N ALA A 356 -17.81 -11.49 -31.13
CA ALA A 356 -18.33 -12.44 -30.16
C ALA A 356 -19.81 -12.22 -29.84
N LEU A 357 -20.34 -11.01 -29.97
CA LEU A 357 -21.75 -10.69 -29.71
C LEU A 357 -22.56 -10.50 -31.01
N ASP A 358 -22.03 -10.94 -32.16
CA ASP A 358 -22.79 -10.94 -33.42
C ASP A 358 -24.02 -11.87 -33.28
N PRO A 359 -25.25 -11.34 -33.36
CA PRO A 359 -26.46 -12.14 -33.16
C PRO A 359 -26.69 -13.18 -34.28
N THR A 360 -25.91 -13.14 -35.37
CA THR A 360 -26.00 -14.07 -36.49
C THR A 360 -25.01 -15.24 -36.39
N LYS A 361 -24.09 -15.21 -35.42
CA LYS A 361 -23.00 -16.19 -35.30
C LYS A 361 -23.01 -16.88 -33.94
N ASN A 362 -22.55 -18.12 -33.94
CA ASN A 362 -22.25 -18.90 -32.76
C ASN A 362 -20.74 -18.86 -32.53
N VAL A 363 -20.29 -18.08 -31.55
CA VAL A 363 -18.87 -17.84 -31.33
C VAL A 363 -18.38 -18.61 -30.12
N PHE A 364 -17.32 -19.39 -30.28
CA PHE A 364 -16.65 -20.06 -29.17
C PHE A 364 -15.27 -19.46 -28.98
N VAL A 365 -15.05 -18.84 -27.82
CA VAL A 365 -13.85 -18.06 -27.52
C VAL A 365 -13.05 -18.73 -26.40
N GLU A 366 -11.77 -18.95 -26.66
CA GLU A 366 -10.75 -19.25 -25.66
C GLU A 366 -10.15 -17.95 -25.11
N PHE A 367 -10.23 -17.77 -23.79
CA PHE A 367 -9.50 -16.73 -23.07
C PHE A 367 -8.27 -17.36 -22.43
N TYR A 368 -7.08 -16.96 -22.89
CA TYR A 368 -5.81 -17.59 -22.52
C TYR A 368 -4.81 -16.60 -21.92
N ALA A 369 -3.71 -17.15 -21.40
CA ALA A 369 -2.52 -16.42 -21.00
C ALA A 369 -1.28 -17.04 -21.65
N PRO A 370 -0.35 -16.27 -22.27
CA PRO A 370 0.80 -16.83 -23.00
C PRO A 370 1.72 -17.73 -22.16
N TRP A 371 1.80 -17.47 -20.86
CA TRP A 371 2.64 -18.20 -19.91
C TRP A 371 1.93 -19.41 -19.27
N CYS A 372 0.62 -19.59 -19.47
CA CYS A 372 -0.15 -20.67 -18.86
C CYS A 372 0.08 -21.99 -19.58
N GLU A 373 0.56 -23.01 -18.86
CA GLU A 373 0.87 -24.33 -19.44
C GLU A 373 -0.37 -25.04 -19.98
N HIS A 374 -1.50 -25.00 -19.25
CA HIS A 374 -2.77 -25.58 -19.71
C HIS A 374 -3.31 -24.92 -20.98
N CYS A 375 -3.03 -23.63 -21.20
CA CYS A 375 -3.39 -22.96 -22.45
C CYS A 375 -2.52 -23.49 -23.62
N LYS A 376 -1.23 -23.71 -23.38
CA LYS A 376 -0.33 -24.28 -24.40
C LYS A 376 -0.70 -25.72 -24.75
N GLU A 377 -1.15 -26.51 -23.78
CA GLU A 377 -1.66 -27.87 -24.00
C GLU A 377 -2.96 -27.86 -24.82
N LEU A 378 -3.85 -26.87 -24.60
CA LEU A 378 -5.11 -26.73 -25.33
C LEU A 378 -4.92 -26.16 -26.74
N ALA A 379 -3.94 -25.28 -26.95
CA ALA A 379 -3.71 -24.58 -28.22
C ALA A 379 -3.77 -25.48 -29.47
N PRO A 380 -3.06 -26.63 -29.58
CA PRO A 380 -3.15 -27.48 -30.76
C PRO A 380 -4.56 -28.06 -30.98
N ILE A 381 -5.27 -28.41 -29.89
CA ILE A 381 -6.65 -28.91 -29.96
C ILE A 381 -7.60 -27.80 -30.41
N TRP A 382 -7.35 -26.56 -29.96
CA TRP A 382 -8.14 -25.39 -30.34
C TRP A 382 -7.95 -25.02 -31.82
N ASP A 383 -6.73 -25.15 -32.33
CA ASP A 383 -6.41 -24.96 -33.75
C ASP A 383 -7.10 -26.04 -34.61
N GLU A 384 -7.03 -27.32 -34.22
CA GLU A 384 -7.77 -28.42 -34.88
C GLU A 384 -9.30 -28.17 -34.89
N LEU A 385 -9.84 -27.66 -33.78
CA LEU A 385 -11.26 -27.29 -33.70
C LEU A 385 -11.59 -26.15 -34.68
N GLY A 386 -10.72 -25.14 -34.77
CA GLY A 386 -10.83 -24.05 -35.74
C GLY A 386 -10.87 -24.57 -37.16
N GLU A 387 -9.92 -25.43 -37.54
CA GLU A 387 -9.86 -26.03 -38.88
C GLU A 387 -11.12 -26.82 -39.21
N LYS A 388 -11.62 -27.61 -38.25
CA LYS A 388 -12.83 -28.42 -38.44
C LYS A 388 -14.08 -27.60 -38.73
N TYR A 389 -14.19 -26.39 -38.20
CA TYR A 389 -15.34 -25.51 -38.37
C TYR A 389 -15.08 -24.34 -39.33
N ALA A 390 -13.95 -24.31 -40.05
CA ALA A 390 -13.56 -23.21 -40.92
C ALA A 390 -14.56 -22.94 -42.06
N ASP A 391 -15.23 -23.98 -42.56
CA ASP A 391 -16.21 -23.90 -43.66
C ASP A 391 -17.67 -23.70 -43.16
N HIS A 392 -17.88 -23.52 -41.85
CA HIS A 392 -19.21 -23.41 -41.27
C HIS A 392 -19.65 -21.93 -41.20
N ASP A 393 -20.74 -21.58 -41.89
CA ASP A 393 -21.14 -20.18 -42.08
C ASP A 393 -21.57 -19.46 -40.78
N ASP A 394 -22.08 -20.16 -39.78
CA ASP A 394 -22.59 -19.60 -38.52
C ASP A 394 -21.75 -19.97 -37.29
N ILE A 395 -20.57 -20.60 -37.42
CA ILE A 395 -19.70 -20.94 -36.28
C ILE A 395 -18.37 -20.21 -36.41
N ILE A 396 -17.94 -19.55 -35.34
CA ILE A 396 -16.63 -18.89 -35.25
C ILE A 396 -15.87 -19.48 -34.06
N ILE A 397 -14.68 -20.02 -34.32
CA ILE A 397 -13.72 -20.38 -33.29
C ILE A 397 -12.74 -19.23 -33.14
N ALA A 398 -12.55 -18.75 -31.92
CA ALA A 398 -11.72 -17.58 -31.65
C ALA A 398 -10.89 -17.73 -30.38
N LYS A 399 -9.86 -16.89 -30.24
CA LYS A 399 -9.05 -16.79 -29.02
C LYS A 399 -8.72 -15.34 -28.69
N MET A 400 -8.57 -15.04 -27.41
CA MET A 400 -8.23 -13.71 -26.88
C MET A 400 -7.24 -13.84 -25.73
N ASP A 401 -6.14 -13.10 -25.79
CA ASP A 401 -5.21 -12.97 -24.67
C ASP A 401 -5.84 -12.07 -23.59
N ALA A 402 -6.31 -12.69 -22.52
CA ALA A 402 -6.95 -11.99 -21.41
C ALA A 402 -5.92 -11.41 -20.41
N THR A 403 -4.62 -11.61 -20.64
CA THR A 403 -3.55 -10.94 -19.89
C THR A 403 -3.19 -9.57 -20.42
N THR A 404 -3.65 -9.24 -21.63
CA THR A 404 -3.47 -7.94 -22.32
C THR A 404 -4.79 -7.31 -22.77
N ASN A 405 -5.92 -8.01 -22.68
CA ASN A 405 -7.25 -7.52 -23.07
C ASN A 405 -8.30 -7.72 -21.97
N GLU A 406 -9.22 -6.77 -21.81
CA GLU A 406 -10.37 -6.79 -20.89
C GLU A 406 -11.66 -6.51 -21.68
N VAL A 407 -12.80 -6.99 -21.19
CA VAL A 407 -14.13 -6.78 -21.78
C VAL A 407 -15.14 -6.41 -20.70
N GLU A 408 -16.16 -5.64 -21.07
CA GLU A 408 -17.16 -5.13 -20.11
C GLU A 408 -17.99 -6.23 -19.46
N SER A 409 -18.31 -7.27 -20.22
CA SER A 409 -19.35 -8.23 -19.83
C SER A 409 -18.94 -9.19 -18.69
N PHE A 410 -17.64 -9.41 -18.46
CA PHE A 410 -17.17 -10.35 -17.44
C PHE A 410 -15.66 -10.22 -17.17
N VAL A 411 -15.24 -10.68 -16.00
CA VAL A 411 -13.83 -10.78 -15.61
C VAL A 411 -13.36 -12.23 -15.78
N ILE A 412 -12.20 -12.43 -16.41
CA ILE A 412 -11.56 -13.74 -16.52
C ILE A 412 -10.70 -13.96 -15.26
N GLN A 413 -11.06 -14.96 -14.45
CA GLN A 413 -10.40 -15.26 -13.18
C GLN A 413 -9.35 -16.39 -13.28
N GLY A 414 -9.29 -17.10 -14.41
CA GLY A 414 -8.38 -18.22 -14.61
C GLY A 414 -8.24 -18.59 -16.08
N PHE A 415 -7.18 -19.35 -16.39
CA PHE A 415 -6.81 -19.69 -17.76
C PHE A 415 -6.56 -21.20 -17.92
N PRO A 416 -6.98 -21.81 -19.05
CA PRO A 416 -7.87 -21.23 -20.05
C PRO A 416 -9.31 -21.10 -19.51
N THR A 417 -10.02 -20.07 -19.94
CA THR A 417 -11.48 -19.97 -19.76
C THR A 417 -12.14 -20.05 -21.12
N LEU A 418 -13.12 -20.94 -21.30
CA LEU A 418 -13.81 -21.13 -22.57
C LEU A 418 -15.26 -20.64 -22.44
N LYS A 419 -15.68 -19.72 -23.32
CA LYS A 419 -17.06 -19.21 -23.34
C LYS A 419 -17.67 -19.30 -24.72
N TYR A 420 -18.92 -19.75 -24.75
CA TYR A 420 -19.73 -19.86 -25.95
C TYR A 420 -20.79 -18.75 -25.96
N PHE A 421 -20.82 -18.00 -27.05
CA PHE A 421 -21.70 -16.91 -27.35
C PHE A 421 -22.66 -17.37 -28.46
N PRO A 422 -23.86 -17.87 -28.10
CA PRO A 422 -24.83 -18.37 -29.07
C PRO A 422 -25.42 -17.26 -29.94
N ALA A 423 -25.79 -17.60 -31.17
CA ALA A 423 -26.54 -16.71 -32.04
C ALA A 423 -27.92 -16.33 -31.44
N GLY A 424 -28.33 -15.08 -31.66
CA GLY A 424 -29.49 -14.42 -31.08
C GLY A 424 -29.27 -13.92 -29.64
N ASP A 425 -30.32 -13.39 -29.01
CA ASP A 425 -30.27 -12.84 -27.64
C ASP A 425 -30.26 -13.94 -26.55
N LYS A 426 -29.40 -14.96 -26.71
CA LYS A 426 -29.29 -16.10 -25.80
C LYS A 426 -28.14 -15.90 -24.81
N GLU A 427 -28.29 -16.46 -23.61
CA GLU A 427 -27.28 -16.33 -22.55
C GLU A 427 -25.93 -16.96 -22.93
N VAL A 428 -24.85 -16.23 -22.60
CA VAL A 428 -23.46 -16.69 -22.74
C VAL A 428 -23.21 -17.88 -21.81
N ARG A 429 -22.60 -18.94 -22.33
CA ARG A 429 -22.33 -20.17 -21.57
C ARG A 429 -20.85 -20.33 -21.32
N THR A 430 -20.44 -20.44 -20.05
CA THR A 430 -19.08 -20.89 -19.71
C THR A 430 -19.00 -22.41 -19.86
N HIS A 431 -18.05 -22.90 -20.64
CA HIS A 431 -17.78 -24.33 -20.72
C HIS A 431 -17.01 -24.77 -19.47
N THR A 432 -17.68 -25.51 -18.58
CA THR A 432 -17.06 -26.12 -17.40
C THR A 432 -16.75 -27.58 -17.68
N HIS A 433 -15.50 -28.01 -17.53
CA HIS A 433 -15.15 -29.41 -17.64
C HIS A 433 -15.77 -30.20 -16.48
N THR A 434 -16.70 -31.10 -16.76
CA THR A 434 -17.09 -32.14 -15.80
C THR A 434 -16.03 -33.23 -15.81
N HIS A 435 -15.22 -33.30 -14.75
CA HIS A 435 -14.44 -34.49 -14.44
C HIS A 435 -15.40 -35.64 -14.11
N THR A 436 -15.82 -36.41 -15.12
CA THR A 436 -16.37 -37.74 -14.87
C THR A 436 -15.20 -38.66 -14.53
N HIS A 437 -14.86 -38.76 -13.25
CA HIS A 437 -14.09 -39.89 -12.73
C HIS A 437 -14.95 -41.15 -12.90
N THR A 438 -14.69 -41.91 -13.96
CA THR A 438 -15.12 -43.30 -14.04
C THR A 438 -14.33 -44.10 -13.02
N HIS A 439 -14.88 -44.26 -11.81
CA HIS A 439 -14.41 -45.29 -10.88
C HIS A 439 -14.67 -46.67 -11.52
N THR A 440 -13.61 -47.27 -12.07
CA THR A 440 -13.58 -48.68 -12.40
C THR A 440 -13.72 -49.48 -11.10
N HIS A 441 -14.89 -50.06 -10.89
CA HIS A 441 -15.13 -51.07 -9.86
C HIS A 441 -14.30 -52.32 -10.21
N THR A 442 -13.29 -52.64 -9.41
CA THR A 442 -12.70 -53.98 -9.36
C THR A 442 -13.65 -54.91 -8.60
N PRO A 443 -14.02 -56.09 -9.14
CA PRO A 443 -14.75 -57.08 -8.38
C PRO A 443 -13.78 -57.83 -7.46
N HIS A 444 -14.12 -57.90 -6.17
CA HIS A 444 -13.50 -58.82 -5.23
C HIS A 444 -13.99 -60.24 -5.51
N THR A 445 -13.04 -61.17 -5.67
CA THR A 445 -13.18 -62.60 -5.35
C THR A 445 -12.04 -63.01 -4.46
#